data_AF-A0A529HQ41-F1
#
_entry.id   AF-A0A529HQ41-F1
#
_cell.length_a   1.000
_cell.length_b   1.000
_cell.length_c   1.000
_cell.angle_alpha   90.00
_cell.angle_beta   90.00
_cell.angle_gamma   90.00
#
_symmetry.space_group_name_H-M   'P 1'
#
loop_
_entity.id
_entity.type
_entity.pdbx_description
1 polymer ?
#
loop_
_entity_poly.entity_id
_entity_poly.type
_entity_poly.pdbx_seq_one_letter_code
_entity_poly.pdbx_strand_id
1 'polypeptide(L)'
;LRAFHLRAEMGKHMGTRTEVIDAKEVEKLVPELNMDRDGALEILGGLWHADAGTARHDAVAWGFAAQASRRGAEIHQRTEVQGFEVENGQVRAVVT
;
A
#
# COMPACT_ATOMS: atom_id res chain seq x y z
N LEU A 1 -8.89 22.51 5.78
CA LEU A 1 -8.55 21.19 5.19
C LEU A 1 -8.73 21.12 3.64
N ARG A 2 -8.47 22.20 2.87
CA ARG A 2 -8.74 22.24 1.40
C ARG A 2 -8.10 21.10 0.61
N ALA A 3 -6.83 20.80 0.88
CA ALA A 3 -6.09 19.75 0.18
C ALA A 3 -6.57 18.32 0.52
N PHE A 4 -7.23 18.12 1.67
CA PHE A 4 -7.84 16.83 2.01
C PHE A 4 -9.15 16.62 1.25
N HIS A 5 -9.96 17.68 1.10
CA HIS A 5 -11.20 17.59 0.31
C HIS A 5 -10.90 17.22 -1.14
N LEU A 6 -9.87 17.81 -1.75
CA LEU A 6 -9.44 17.44 -3.10
C LEU A 6 -9.08 15.94 -3.20
N ARG A 7 -8.35 15.40 -2.21
CA ARG A 7 -7.95 13.99 -2.19
C ARG A 7 -9.14 13.05 -1.95
N ALA A 8 -10.06 13.43 -1.06
CA ALA A 8 -11.28 12.67 -0.83
C ALA A 8 -12.14 12.59 -2.10
N GLU A 9 -12.32 13.70 -2.82
CA GLU A 9 -13.08 13.71 -4.07
C GLU A 9 -12.40 12.89 -5.18
N MET A 10 -11.08 12.97 -5.31
CA MET A 10 -10.32 12.11 -6.23
C MET A 10 -10.46 10.62 -5.86
N GLY A 11 -10.36 10.29 -4.58
CA GLY A 11 -10.53 8.93 -4.08
C GLY A 11 -11.92 8.37 -4.42
N LYS A 12 -12.98 9.13 -4.12
CA LYS A 12 -14.36 8.76 -4.48
C LYS A 12 -14.52 8.54 -5.98
N HIS A 13 -13.93 9.39 -6.83
CA HIS A 13 -13.97 9.21 -8.28
C HIS A 13 -13.24 7.93 -8.75
N MET A 14 -12.23 7.49 -8.00
CA MET A 14 -11.50 6.23 -8.23
C MET A 14 -12.12 5.02 -7.48
N GLY A 15 -13.26 5.19 -6.82
CA GLY A 15 -13.95 4.13 -6.08
C GLY A 15 -13.38 3.81 -4.69
N THR A 16 -12.53 4.66 -4.12
CA THR A 16 -12.03 4.50 -2.75
C THR A 16 -12.94 5.19 -1.73
N ARG A 17 -13.09 4.58 -0.55
CA ARG A 17 -13.87 5.14 0.56
C ARG A 17 -13.00 6.09 1.38
N THR A 18 -12.68 7.23 0.79
CA THR A 18 -11.82 8.26 1.39
C THR A 18 -12.64 9.51 1.76
N GLU A 19 -12.59 9.90 3.02
CA GLU A 19 -13.41 10.96 3.60
C GLU A 19 -12.56 11.94 4.41
N VAL A 20 -13.03 13.17 4.51
CA VAL A 20 -12.45 14.15 5.44
C VAL A 20 -13.27 14.07 6.71
N ILE A 21 -12.60 13.82 7.83
CA ILE A 21 -13.22 13.68 9.15
C ILE A 21 -12.81 14.84 10.06
N ASP A 22 -13.70 15.20 10.98
CA ASP A 22 -13.44 16.25 11.97
C ASP A 22 -12.60 15.73 13.16
N ALA A 23 -12.23 16.63 14.06
CA ALA A 23 -11.44 16.28 15.24
C ALA A 23 -12.14 15.29 16.19
N LYS A 24 -13.48 15.33 16.30
CA LYS A 24 -14.25 14.41 17.16
C LYS A 24 -14.25 13.01 16.57
N GLU A 25 -14.35 12.90 15.26
CA GLU A 25 -14.25 11.64 14.53
C GLU A 25 -12.84 11.04 14.64
N VAL A 26 -11.79 11.87 14.57
CA VAL A 26 -10.41 11.43 14.79
C VAL A 26 -10.23 10.84 16.21
N GLU A 27 -10.69 11.56 17.24
CA GLU A 27 -10.60 11.12 18.64
C GLU A 27 -11.39 9.82 18.89
N LYS A 28 -12.53 9.66 18.22
CA LYS A 28 -13.31 8.42 18.27
C LYS A 28 -12.58 7.24 17.63
N LEU A 29 -11.83 7.47 16.55
CA LEU A 29 -11.09 6.42 15.84
C LEU A 29 -9.78 6.03 16.55
N VAL A 30 -9.10 7.00 17.16
CA VAL A 30 -7.81 6.79 17.86
C VAL A 30 -7.82 7.52 19.21
N PRO A 31 -8.44 6.94 20.25
CA PRO A 31 -8.60 7.59 21.56
C PRO A 31 -7.28 7.89 22.28
N GLU A 32 -6.20 7.20 21.91
CA GLU A 32 -4.86 7.38 22.50
C GLU A 32 -4.10 8.57 21.91
N LEU A 33 -4.63 9.19 20.85
CA LEU A 33 -4.00 10.32 20.20
C LEU A 33 -4.07 11.56 21.09
N ASN A 34 -2.93 12.22 21.33
CA ASN A 34 -2.95 13.52 21.97
C ASN A 34 -3.54 14.56 20.99
N MET A 35 -4.74 15.03 21.28
CA MET A 35 -5.46 15.99 20.43
C MET A 35 -4.87 17.42 20.48
N ASP A 36 -4.02 17.72 21.46
CA ASP A 36 -3.37 19.03 21.66
C ASP A 36 -4.37 20.20 21.60
N ARG A 37 -5.53 20.06 22.27
CA ARG A 37 -6.61 21.08 22.27
C ARG A 37 -6.05 22.41 22.78
N ASP A 38 -6.31 23.49 22.02
CA ASP A 38 -5.80 24.85 22.27
C ASP A 38 -4.25 24.98 22.21
N GLY A 39 -3.56 23.94 21.74
CA GLY A 39 -2.11 23.92 21.54
C GLY A 39 -1.68 24.36 20.14
N ALA A 40 -0.37 24.48 19.94
CA ALA A 40 0.19 24.91 18.66
C ALA A 40 0.07 23.85 17.55
N LEU A 41 -0.16 22.59 17.91
CA LEU A 41 -0.30 21.45 17.01
C LEU A 41 -1.67 20.77 17.14
N GLU A 42 -2.71 21.56 17.47
CA GLU A 42 -4.10 21.08 17.58
C GLU A 42 -4.53 20.31 16.33
N ILE A 43 -5.12 19.13 16.56
CA ILE A 43 -5.65 18.30 15.47
C ILE A 43 -7.02 18.84 15.04
N LEU A 44 -7.06 19.44 13.84
CA LEU A 44 -8.29 20.02 13.26
C LEU A 44 -9.19 19.00 12.54
N GLY A 45 -8.66 17.81 12.27
CA GLY A 45 -9.33 16.76 11.48
C GLY A 45 -8.34 15.92 10.68
N GLY A 46 -8.86 14.97 9.91
CA GLY A 46 -8.07 13.96 9.21
C GLY A 46 -8.59 13.62 7.82
N LEU A 47 -7.76 12.92 7.04
CA LEU A 47 -8.20 12.22 5.83
C LEU A 47 -8.26 10.74 6.17
N TRP A 48 -9.46 10.17 6.17
CA TRP A 48 -9.73 8.80 6.57
C TRP A 48 -9.98 7.92 5.36
N HIS A 49 -9.36 6.75 5.32
CA HIS A 49 -9.60 5.74 4.29
C HIS A 49 -10.03 4.44 4.98
N ALA A 50 -11.32 4.13 4.93
CA ALA A 50 -11.90 3.04 5.71
C ALA A 50 -11.37 1.65 5.30
N ASP A 51 -10.92 1.51 4.05
CA ASP A 51 -10.31 0.27 3.52
C ASP A 51 -8.79 0.21 3.73
N ALA A 52 -8.18 1.24 4.30
CA ALA A 52 -6.76 1.21 4.61
C ALA A 52 -6.46 0.12 5.64
N GLY A 53 -5.25 -0.43 5.56
CA GLY A 53 -4.79 -1.43 6.51
C GLY A 53 -3.29 -1.61 6.41
N THR A 54 -2.79 -2.54 7.21
CA THR A 54 -1.41 -3.00 7.18
C THR A 54 -1.37 -4.42 6.62
N ALA A 55 -0.23 -4.79 6.03
CA ALA A 55 0.01 -6.15 5.60
C ALA A 55 1.40 -6.59 6.08
N ARG A 56 1.51 -7.86 6.49
CA ARG A 56 2.81 -8.48 6.80
C ARG A 56 3.51 -8.80 5.48
N HIS A 57 4.43 -7.94 5.06
CA HIS A 57 4.98 -7.95 3.70
C HIS A 57 5.63 -9.29 3.32
N ASP A 58 6.29 -9.96 4.27
CA ASP A 58 6.85 -11.30 4.13
C ASP A 58 5.76 -12.35 3.85
N ALA A 59 4.65 -12.31 4.59
CA ALA A 59 3.54 -13.23 4.41
C ALA A 59 2.86 -13.05 3.06
N VAL A 60 2.77 -11.81 2.56
CA VAL A 60 2.26 -11.52 1.22
C VAL A 60 3.14 -12.17 0.18
N ALA A 61 4.45 -11.93 0.22
CA ALA A 61 5.40 -12.52 -0.72
C ALA A 61 5.38 -14.06 -0.66
N TRP A 62 5.37 -14.64 0.54
CA TRP A 62 5.30 -16.10 0.72
C TRP A 62 3.96 -16.69 0.29
N GLY A 63 2.85 -15.98 0.50
CA GLY A 63 1.53 -16.41 0.05
C GLY A 63 1.47 -16.53 -1.47
N PHE A 64 1.97 -15.52 -2.19
CA PHE A 64 2.10 -15.57 -3.65
C PHE A 64 3.05 -16.68 -4.11
N ALA A 65 4.25 -16.78 -3.52
CA ALA A 65 5.22 -17.82 -3.83
C ALA A 65 4.63 -19.23 -3.66
N ALA A 66 3.94 -19.48 -2.55
CA ALA A 66 3.32 -20.76 -2.26
C ALA A 66 2.24 -21.13 -3.28
N GLN A 67 1.34 -20.20 -3.64
CA GLN A 67 0.29 -20.49 -4.62
C GLN A 67 0.82 -20.58 -6.05
N ALA A 68 1.82 -19.78 -6.42
CA ALA A 68 2.49 -19.88 -7.71
C ALA A 68 3.17 -21.25 -7.86
N SER A 69 3.91 -21.69 -6.84
CA SER A 69 4.56 -23.00 -6.83
C SER A 69 3.56 -24.16 -6.93
N ARG A 70 2.44 -24.08 -6.20
CA ARG A 70 1.34 -25.06 -6.34
C ARG A 70 0.74 -25.14 -7.74
N ARG A 71 0.84 -24.07 -8.53
CA ARG A 71 0.36 -24.00 -9.91
C ARG A 71 1.46 -24.33 -10.94
N GLY A 72 2.63 -24.80 -10.49
CA GLY A 72 3.72 -25.26 -11.34
C GLY A 72 4.80 -24.22 -11.63
N ALA A 73 4.76 -23.03 -11.02
CA ALA A 73 5.89 -22.10 -11.12
C ALA A 73 7.09 -22.61 -10.32
N GLU A 74 8.29 -22.54 -10.91
CA GLU A 74 9.53 -22.86 -10.22
C GLU A 74 10.11 -21.61 -9.53
N ILE A 75 10.65 -21.78 -8.33
CA ILE A 75 11.26 -20.70 -7.55
C ILE A 75 12.71 -21.04 -7.29
N HIS A 76 13.61 -20.45 -8.07
CA HIS A 76 15.05 -20.63 -7.95
C HIS A 76 15.62 -19.54 -7.04
N GLN A 77 16.01 -19.92 -5.83
CA GLN A 77 16.67 -19.03 -4.87
C GLN A 77 18.19 -19.13 -5.00
N ARG A 78 18.90 -18.06 -4.64
CA ARG A 78 20.37 -17.98 -4.77
C ARG A 78 20.87 -18.21 -6.21
N THR A 79 20.07 -17.80 -7.17
CA THR A 79 20.35 -17.90 -8.60
C THR A 79 20.42 -16.48 -9.14
N GLU A 80 21.62 -15.91 -9.15
CA GLU A 80 21.85 -14.57 -9.71
C GLU A 80 21.75 -14.64 -11.23
N VAL A 81 21.05 -13.69 -11.85
CA VAL A 81 21.05 -13.57 -13.31
C VAL A 81 22.27 -12.76 -13.71
N GLN A 82 23.17 -13.35 -14.51
CA GLN A 82 24.43 -12.75 -14.97
C GLN A 82 24.32 -12.17 -16.39
N GLY A 83 23.31 -12.55 -17.15
CA GLY A 83 23.14 -12.08 -18.53
C GLY A 83 21.87 -12.59 -19.20
N PHE A 84 21.72 -12.21 -20.46
CA PHE A 84 20.59 -12.60 -21.32
C PHE A 84 21.10 -13.10 -22.67
N GLU A 85 20.49 -14.16 -23.18
CA GLU A 85 20.70 -14.62 -24.55
C GLU A 85 19.66 -13.95 -25.47
N VAL A 86 20.13 -13.22 -26.48
CA VAL A 86 19.28 -12.46 -27.40
C VAL A 86 19.57 -12.87 -28.83
N GLU A 87 18.53 -13.30 -29.55
CA GLU A 87 18.61 -13.70 -30.96
C GLU A 87 17.61 -12.89 -31.78
N ASN A 88 18.07 -12.28 -32.88
CA ASN A 88 17.24 -11.48 -33.78
C ASN A 88 16.40 -10.40 -33.05
N GLY A 89 16.96 -9.80 -32.00
CA GLY A 89 16.29 -8.78 -31.19
C GLY A 89 15.26 -9.32 -30.17
N GLN A 90 15.20 -10.64 -29.93
CA GLN A 90 14.30 -11.26 -28.95
C GLN A 90 15.08 -12.01 -27.86
N VAL A 91 14.68 -11.83 -26.60
CA VAL A 91 15.23 -12.60 -25.47
C VAL A 91 14.81 -14.06 -25.59
N ARG A 92 15.76 -14.98 -25.49
CA ARG A 92 15.54 -16.44 -25.52
C ARG A 92 15.73 -17.09 -24.16
N ALA A 93 16.74 -16.65 -23.40
CA ALA A 93 17.07 -17.21 -22.10
C ALA A 93 17.76 -16.19 -21.18
N VAL A 94 17.89 -16.56 -19.91
CA VAL A 94 18.77 -15.91 -18.93
C VAL A 94 19.97 -16.79 -18.67
N VAL A 95 21.13 -16.17 -18.46
CA VAL A 95 22.34 -16.85 -17.98
C VAL A 95 22.41 -16.64 -16.47
N THR A 96 22.59 -17.71 -15.70
CA THR A 96 22.59 -17.68 -14.22
C THR A 96 23.82 -18.33 -13.64
#